data_AF-A0A419K1N9-F1
#
_entry.id   AF-A0A419K1N9-F1
#
_cell.length_a   1.000
_cell.length_b   1.000
_cell.length_c   1.000
_cell.angle_alpha   90.00
_cell.angle_beta   90.00
_cell.angle_gamma   90.00
#
_symmetry.space_group_name_H-M   'P 1'
#
loop_
_entity.id
_entity.type
_entity.pdbx_description
1 polymer ?
#
loop_
_entity_poly.entity_id
_entity_poly.type
_entity_poly.pdbx_seq_one_letter_code
_entity_poly.pdbx_strand_id
1 'polypeptide(L)'
;MVKCPKCGGNVESPIKTWRFSSRKTAKTGEKSKIIMGIFECPSCKARFRAALEPDTTPEERVSIKNMVERIKGIRGELMQTLKNLREKIKTLETERANLMIEIEKLRKVAESRVVALESEVSMLREEVKSLRELLGYTEDLEK
;
A
#
# COMPACT_ATOMS: atom_id res chain seq x y z
N MET A 1 -31.80 -24.34 15.41
CA MET A 1 -31.94 -25.33 16.52
C MET A 1 -32.99 -26.35 16.14
N VAL A 2 -32.77 -27.64 16.45
CA VAL A 2 -33.69 -28.73 16.15
C VAL A 2 -34.15 -29.42 17.44
N LYS A 3 -35.44 -29.74 17.55
CA LYS A 3 -36.00 -30.45 18.70
C LYS A 3 -35.75 -31.96 18.62
N CYS A 4 -35.31 -32.55 19.73
CA CYS A 4 -35.14 -33.99 19.85
C CYS A 4 -36.51 -34.69 19.83
N PRO A 5 -36.73 -35.68 18.95
CA PRO A 5 -38.01 -36.38 18.86
C PRO A 5 -38.30 -37.28 20.07
N LYS A 6 -37.28 -37.61 20.88
CA LYS A 6 -37.41 -38.52 22.03
C LYS A 6 -37.74 -37.80 23.33
N CYS A 7 -37.14 -36.64 23.59
CA CYS A 7 -37.29 -35.92 24.86
C CYS A 7 -37.61 -34.42 24.72
N GLY A 8 -37.80 -33.92 23.49
CA GLY A 8 -38.14 -32.52 23.23
C GLY A 8 -37.00 -31.51 23.41
N GLY A 9 -35.82 -31.93 23.87
CA GLY A 9 -34.67 -31.05 24.11
C GLY A 9 -34.13 -30.41 22.83
N ASN A 10 -33.66 -29.16 22.91
CA ASN A 10 -33.10 -28.43 21.78
C ASN A 10 -31.65 -28.83 21.53
N VAL A 11 -31.31 -29.10 20.26
CA VAL A 11 -29.93 -29.39 19.83
C VAL A 11 -29.50 -28.32 18.81
N GLU A 12 -28.35 -27.70 19.06
CA GLU A 12 -27.81 -26.60 18.24
C GLU A 12 -27.08 -27.13 17.00
N SER A 13 -26.10 -28.01 17.20
CA SER A 13 -25.16 -28.43 16.16
C SER A 13 -25.31 -29.91 15.80
N PRO A 14 -25.30 -30.27 14.51
CA PRO A 14 -25.26 -31.66 14.06
C PRO A 14 -23.86 -32.27 14.25
N ILE A 15 -23.78 -33.58 14.45
CA ILE A 15 -22.52 -34.35 14.45
C ILE A 15 -21.97 -34.49 13.03
N LYS A 16 -22.87 -34.75 12.07
CA LYS A 16 -22.50 -34.99 10.68
C LYS A 16 -23.55 -34.39 9.77
N THR A 17 -23.10 -33.72 8.72
CA THR A 17 -23.97 -33.19 7.67
C THR A 17 -23.61 -33.82 6.33
N TRP A 18 -24.61 -33.97 5.46
CA TRP A 18 -24.39 -34.33 4.07
C TRP A 18 -25.41 -33.63 3.17
N ARG A 19 -25.04 -33.46 1.91
CA ARG A 19 -25.85 -32.77 0.90
C ARG A 19 -26.30 -33.77 -0.15
N PHE A 20 -27.55 -33.68 -0.57
CA PHE A 20 -28.03 -34.41 -1.73
C PHE A 20 -29.00 -33.56 -2.54
N SER A 21 -29.00 -33.80 -3.85
CA SER A 21 -29.93 -33.17 -4.77
C SER A 21 -31.24 -33.96 -4.74
N SER A 22 -32.36 -33.30 -4.44
CA SER A 22 -33.67 -33.93 -4.57
C SER A 22 -33.99 -34.18 -6.05
N ARG A 23 -34.52 -35.36 -6.39
CA ARG A 23 -35.05 -35.66 -7.73
C ARG A 23 -36.42 -35.03 -7.99
N LYS A 24 -37.09 -34.51 -6.95
CA LYS A 24 -38.37 -33.81 -7.10
C LYS A 24 -38.09 -32.38 -7.57
N THR A 25 -38.65 -32.02 -8.71
CA THR A 25 -38.72 -30.63 -9.15
C THR A 25 -39.51 -29.84 -8.12
N ALA A 26 -38.90 -28.82 -7.53
CA ALA A 26 -39.71 -27.75 -6.95
C ALA A 26 -40.59 -27.19 -8.08
N LYS A 27 -41.80 -26.73 -7.78
CA LYS A 27 -42.76 -26.20 -8.76
C LYS A 27 -42.19 -25.04 -9.63
N THR A 28 -40.99 -24.57 -9.31
CA THR A 28 -40.24 -23.47 -9.91
C THR A 28 -38.91 -23.87 -10.58
N GLY A 29 -38.73 -25.15 -10.95
CA GLY A 29 -37.64 -25.57 -11.86
C GLY A 29 -36.23 -25.65 -11.26
N GLU A 30 -36.04 -25.22 -10.01
CA GLU A 30 -34.73 -25.27 -9.33
C GLU A 30 -34.59 -26.54 -8.47
N LYS A 31 -33.48 -27.27 -8.65
CA LYS A 31 -33.17 -28.49 -7.87
C LYS A 31 -32.84 -28.07 -6.43
N SER A 32 -33.77 -28.26 -5.50
CA SER A 32 -33.52 -27.94 -4.09
C SER A 32 -32.41 -28.85 -3.54
N LYS A 33 -31.27 -28.24 -3.19
CA LYS A 33 -30.17 -28.90 -2.47
C LYS A 33 -30.56 -28.97 -1.01
N ILE A 34 -30.96 -30.15 -0.55
CA ILE A 34 -31.34 -30.38 0.84
C ILE A 34 -30.07 -30.73 1.62
N ILE A 35 -29.88 -30.07 2.76
CA ILE A 35 -28.85 -30.41 3.73
C ILE A 35 -29.52 -31.20 4.86
N MET A 36 -29.02 -32.40 5.13
CA MET A 36 -29.46 -33.19 6.28
C MET A 36 -28.34 -33.27 7.30
N GLY A 37 -28.68 -33.12 8.58
CA GLY A 37 -27.80 -33.34 9.72
C GLY A 37 -28.22 -34.56 10.52
N ILE A 38 -27.24 -35.32 11.04
CA ILE A 38 -27.43 -36.23 12.17
C ILE A 38 -27.10 -35.44 13.44
N PHE A 39 -28.02 -35.46 14.40
CA PHE A 39 -27.91 -34.84 15.70
C PHE A 39 -27.88 -35.91 16.78
N GLU A 40 -27.23 -35.62 17.89
CA GLU A 40 -27.30 -36.42 19.11
C GLU A 40 -27.77 -35.53 20.24
N CYS A 41 -28.83 -35.97 20.92
CA CYS A 41 -29.41 -35.19 22.00
C CYS A 41 -28.53 -35.29 23.26
N PRO A 42 -28.07 -34.17 23.85
CA PRO A 42 -27.28 -34.21 25.07
C PRO A 42 -28.09 -34.76 26.26
N SER A 43 -29.41 -34.56 26.27
CA SER A 43 -30.28 -34.95 27.39
C SER A 43 -30.62 -36.44 27.41
N CYS A 44 -30.79 -37.08 26.25
CA CYS A 44 -31.24 -38.49 26.17
C CYS A 44 -30.38 -39.39 25.27
N LYS A 45 -29.26 -38.86 24.75
CA LYS A 45 -28.32 -39.54 23.83
C LYS A 45 -28.94 -40.13 22.56
N ALA A 46 -30.18 -39.77 22.25
CA ALA A 46 -30.84 -40.24 21.04
C ALA A 46 -30.21 -39.60 19.79
N ARG A 47 -29.92 -40.43 18.79
CA ARG A 47 -29.43 -39.98 17.48
C ARG A 47 -30.61 -39.84 16.52
N PHE A 48 -30.75 -38.69 15.89
CA PHE A 48 -31.85 -38.41 14.97
C PHE A 48 -31.38 -37.57 13.78
N ARG A 49 -32.18 -37.56 12.72
CA ARG A 49 -31.89 -36.81 11.49
C ARG A 49 -32.85 -35.65 11.36
N ALA A 50 -32.36 -34.50 10.94
CA ALA A 50 -33.21 -33.35 10.62
C ALA A 50 -32.64 -32.54 9.45
N ALA A 51 -33.53 -31.88 8.72
CA ALA A 51 -33.15 -30.95 7.68
C ALA A 51 -32.53 -29.69 8.30
N LEU A 52 -31.47 -29.20 7.67
CA LEU A 52 -30.86 -27.93 7.96
C LEU A 52 -31.22 -26.96 6.84
N GLU A 53 -31.65 -25.77 7.22
CA GLU A 53 -31.68 -24.66 6.27
C GLU A 53 -30.23 -24.33 5.87
N PRO A 54 -29.96 -24.01 4.59
CA PRO A 54 -28.63 -23.61 4.18
C PRO A 54 -28.22 -22.34 4.93
N ASP A 55 -27.02 -22.32 5.52
CA ASP A 55 -26.48 -21.18 6.30
C ASP A 55 -26.29 -19.88 5.49
N THR A 56 -26.61 -19.89 4.19
CA THR A 56 -26.47 -18.73 3.30
C THR A 56 -27.61 -18.73 2.29
N THR A 57 -28.40 -17.67 2.30
CA THR A 57 -29.44 -17.45 1.30
C THR A 57 -28.80 -17.10 -0.06
N PRO A 58 -29.47 -17.37 -1.20
CA PRO A 58 -28.96 -16.98 -2.51
C PRO A 58 -28.73 -15.46 -2.62
N GLU A 59 -29.55 -14.65 -1.96
CA GLU A 59 -29.40 -13.19 -1.90
C GLU A 59 -28.10 -12.77 -1.22
N GLU A 60 -27.76 -13.39 -0.08
CA GLU A 60 -26.50 -13.14 0.63
C GLU A 60 -25.29 -13.53 -0.21
N ARG A 61 -25.36 -14.63 -0.98
CA ARG A 61 -24.29 -15.05 -1.89
C ARG A 61 -24.05 -14.03 -3.00
N VAL A 62 -25.12 -13.47 -3.57
CA VAL A 62 -25.03 -12.41 -4.58
C VAL A 62 -24.40 -11.14 -3.96
N SER A 63 -24.81 -10.76 -2.76
CA SER A 63 -24.25 -9.61 -2.04
C SER A 63 -22.75 -9.77 -1.76
N ILE A 64 -22.33 -10.93 -1.25
CA ILE A 64 -20.91 -11.24 -1.00
C ILE A 64 -20.11 -11.20 -2.29
N LYS A 65 -20.63 -11.76 -3.39
CA LYS A 65 -19.95 -11.74 -4.69
C LYS A 65 -19.70 -10.31 -5.17
N ASN A 66 -20.70 -9.43 -5.05
CA ASN A 66 -20.58 -8.02 -5.41
C ASN A 66 -19.53 -7.30 -4.55
N MET A 67 -19.49 -7.56 -3.24
CA MET A 67 -18.47 -7.01 -2.35
C MET A 67 -17.05 -7.46 -2.76
N VAL A 68 -16.89 -8.75 -3.10
CA VAL A 68 -15.60 -9.30 -3.57
C VAL A 68 -15.15 -8.63 -4.86
N GLU A 69 -16.06 -8.38 -5.81
CA GLU A 69 -15.74 -7.67 -7.05
C GLU A 69 -15.28 -6.23 -6.79
N ARG A 70 -15.95 -5.51 -5.89
CA ARG A 70 -15.53 -4.15 -5.46
C ARG A 70 -14.13 -4.16 -4.83
N ILE A 71 -13.85 -5.12 -3.95
CA ILE A 71 -12.52 -5.26 -3.32
C ILE A 71 -11.43 -5.52 -4.38
N LYS A 72 -11.73 -6.35 -5.39
CA LYS A 72 -10.80 -6.59 -6.50
C LYS A 72 -10.51 -5.31 -7.30
N GLY A 73 -11.54 -4.50 -7.56
CA GLY A 73 -11.39 -3.19 -8.22
C GLY A 73 -10.46 -2.26 -7.44
N ILE A 74 -10.75 -2.04 -6.16
CA ILE A 74 -9.94 -1.20 -5.26
C ILE A 74 -8.48 -1.69 -5.21
N ARG A 75 -8.28 -3.01 -5.10
CA ARG A 75 -6.94 -3.61 -5.10
C ARG A 75 -6.19 -3.31 -6.41
N GLY A 76 -6.87 -3.36 -7.55
CA GLY A 76 -6.29 -3.04 -8.86
C GLY A 76 -5.88 -1.58 -8.97
N GLU A 77 -6.76 -0.66 -8.58
CA GLU A 77 -6.49 0.78 -8.57
C GLU A 77 -5.29 1.11 -7.68
N LEU A 78 -5.27 0.59 -6.44
CA LEU A 78 -4.15 0.79 -5.52
C LEU A 78 -2.82 0.27 -6.09
N MET A 79 -2.83 -0.89 -6.76
CA MET A 79 -1.62 -1.41 -7.40
C MET A 79 -1.11 -0.49 -8.51
N GLN A 80 -2.02 0.08 -9.31
CA GLN A 80 -1.65 1.03 -10.35
C GLN A 80 -1.10 2.33 -9.76
N THR A 81 -1.73 2.87 -8.71
CA THR A 81 -1.23 4.06 -8.01
C THR A 81 0.16 3.82 -7.41
N LEU A 82 0.37 2.68 -6.76
CA LEU A 82 1.67 2.30 -6.21
C LEU A 82 2.75 2.18 -7.29
N LYS A 83 2.41 1.61 -8.45
CA LYS A 83 3.34 1.52 -9.58
C LYS A 83 3.73 2.93 -10.07
N ASN A 84 2.73 3.79 -10.30
CA ASN A 84 2.96 5.16 -10.75
C ASN A 84 3.81 5.97 -9.76
N LEU A 85 3.56 5.81 -8.45
CA LEU A 85 4.34 6.48 -7.40
C LEU A 85 5.79 5.99 -7.38
N ARG A 86 6.02 4.69 -7.50
CA ARG A 86 7.39 4.13 -7.58
C ARG A 86 8.16 4.66 -8.79
N GLU A 87 7.51 4.76 -9.94
CA GLU A 87 8.12 5.32 -11.15
C GLU A 87 8.47 6.80 -10.95
N LYS A 88 7.58 7.60 -10.36
CA LYS A 88 7.86 9.02 -10.02
C LYS A 88 8.99 9.19 -9.00
N ILE A 89 9.06 8.31 -7.99
CA ILE A 89 10.16 8.33 -7.03
C ILE A 89 11.48 8.09 -7.75
N LYS A 90 11.53 7.09 -8.64
CA LYS A 90 12.73 6.77 -9.43
C LYS A 90 13.17 7.94 -10.31
N THR A 91 12.24 8.64 -10.97
CA THR A 91 12.59 9.82 -11.77
C THR A 91 13.14 10.95 -10.90
N LEU A 92 12.48 11.25 -9.78
CA LEU A 92 12.94 12.29 -8.84
C LEU A 92 14.31 11.97 -8.23
N GLU A 93 14.60 10.69 -7.94
CA GLU A 93 15.91 10.26 -7.47
C GLU A 93 17.01 10.53 -8.51
N THR A 94 16.74 10.27 -9.79
CA THR A 94 17.69 10.56 -10.88
C THR A 94 17.88 12.07 -11.09
N GLU A 95 16.80 12.85 -11.06
CA GLU A 95 16.85 14.31 -11.18
C GLU A 95 17.66 14.93 -10.03
N ARG A 96 17.41 14.47 -8.79
CA ARG A 96 18.18 14.89 -7.61
C ARG A 96 19.67 14.61 -7.79
N ALA A 97 20.04 13.42 -8.25
CA ALA A 97 21.45 13.07 -8.46
C ALA A 97 22.11 13.97 -9.52
N ASN A 98 21.41 14.26 -10.62
CA ASN A 98 21.89 15.15 -11.67
C ASN A 98 22.07 16.59 -11.18
N LEU A 99 21.09 17.12 -10.44
CA LEU A 99 21.17 18.47 -9.86
C LEU A 99 22.32 18.60 -8.85
N MET A 100 22.57 17.57 -8.04
CA MET A 100 23.73 17.57 -7.13
C MET A 100 25.06 17.67 -7.88
N ILE A 101 25.18 16.99 -9.04
CA ILE A 101 26.37 17.09 -9.89
C ILE A 101 26.51 18.49 -10.48
N GLU A 102 25.42 19.10 -10.91
CA GLU A 102 25.42 20.45 -11.47
C GLU A 102 25.81 21.51 -10.42
N ILE A 103 25.27 21.41 -9.21
CA ILE A 103 25.65 22.27 -8.08
C ILE A 103 27.15 22.17 -7.80
N GLU A 104 27.69 20.95 -7.75
CA GLU A 104 29.13 20.74 -7.49
C GLU A 104 30.00 21.36 -8.59
N LYS A 105 29.57 21.24 -9.87
CA LYS A 105 30.27 21.87 -11.00
C LYS A 105 30.26 23.40 -10.89
N LEU A 106 29.09 23.99 -10.63
CA LEU A 106 28.95 25.44 -10.46
C LEU A 106 29.78 25.94 -9.28
N ARG A 107 29.80 25.20 -8.17
CA ARG A 107 30.62 25.51 -7.00
C ARG A 107 32.10 25.55 -7.34
N LYS A 108 32.61 24.52 -8.03
CA LYS A 108 34.03 24.48 -8.46
C LYS A 108 34.39 25.63 -9.39
N VAL A 109 33.50 26.00 -10.31
CA VAL A 109 33.73 27.15 -11.19
C VAL A 109 33.79 28.44 -10.38
N ALA A 110 32.85 28.65 -9.45
CA ALA A 110 32.85 29.82 -8.57
C ALA A 110 34.12 29.89 -7.70
N GLU A 111 34.50 28.78 -7.06
CA GLU A 111 35.72 28.67 -6.25
C GLU A 111 36.97 29.02 -7.08
N SER A 112 37.12 28.43 -8.28
CA SER A 112 38.27 28.72 -9.15
C SER A 112 38.35 30.19 -9.57
N ARG A 113 37.20 30.83 -9.79
CA ARG A 113 37.12 32.26 -10.14
C ARG A 113 37.47 33.16 -8.95
N VAL A 114 37.05 32.80 -7.73
CA VAL A 114 37.44 33.52 -6.51
C VAL A 114 38.96 33.45 -6.35
N VAL A 115 39.57 32.26 -6.45
CA VAL A 115 41.03 32.11 -6.34
C VAL A 115 41.77 32.93 -7.39
N ALA A 116 41.31 32.92 -8.65
CA ALA A 116 41.91 33.71 -9.71
C ALA A 116 41.86 35.22 -9.40
N LEU A 117 40.69 35.73 -9.02
CA LEU A 117 40.51 37.14 -8.68
C LEU A 117 41.30 37.56 -7.43
N GLU A 118 41.37 36.71 -6.41
CA GLU A 118 42.19 36.96 -5.22
C GLU A 118 43.67 37.08 -5.58
N SER A 119 44.17 36.23 -6.49
CA SER A 119 45.54 36.31 -6.98
C SER A 119 45.81 37.59 -7.77
N GLU A 120 44.88 38.00 -8.66
CA GLU A 120 44.98 39.26 -9.40
C GLU A 120 44.99 40.47 -8.47
N VAL A 121 44.09 40.51 -7.48
CA VAL A 121 44.05 41.58 -6.47
C VAL A 121 45.34 41.62 -5.66
N SER A 122 45.93 40.46 -5.31
CA SER A 122 47.21 40.41 -4.60
C SER A 122 48.33 41.02 -5.44
N MET A 123 48.44 40.61 -6.71
CA MET A 123 49.45 41.16 -7.64
C MET A 123 49.28 42.67 -7.83
N LEU A 124 48.05 43.14 -8.05
CA LEU A 124 47.76 44.57 -8.19
C LEU A 124 48.10 45.37 -6.93
N ARG A 125 47.87 44.80 -5.73
CA ARG A 125 48.28 45.44 -4.46
C ARG A 125 49.80 45.56 -4.35
N GLU A 126 50.55 44.55 -4.78
CA GLU A 126 52.01 44.56 -4.81
C GLU A 126 52.57 45.55 -5.84
N GLU A 127 51.98 45.62 -7.02
CA GLU A 127 52.32 46.61 -8.05
C GLU A 127 52.07 48.04 -7.56
N VAL A 128 50.90 48.30 -6.96
CA VAL A 128 50.58 49.61 -6.37
C VAL A 128 51.58 49.98 -5.28
N LYS A 129 51.98 49.04 -4.43
CA LYS A 129 53.00 49.26 -3.40
C LYS A 129 54.35 49.61 -4.02
N SER A 130 54.78 48.84 -5.03
CA SER A 130 56.06 49.06 -5.73
C SER A 130 56.10 50.41 -6.45
N LEU A 131 55.01 50.81 -7.11
CA LEU A 131 54.89 52.11 -7.77
C LEU A 131 54.90 53.27 -6.76
N ARG A 132 54.25 53.10 -5.61
CA ARG A 132 54.26 54.07 -4.52
C ARG A 132 55.68 54.30 -3.98
N GLU A 133 56.42 53.22 -3.76
CA GLU A 133 57.83 53.27 -3.34
C GLU A 133 58.72 53.98 -4.38
N LEU A 134 58.57 53.68 -5.67
CA LEU A 134 59.32 54.32 -6.77
C LEU A 134 59.05 55.82 -6.88
N LEU A 135 57.82 56.25 -6.63
CA LEU A 135 57.41 57.66 -6.69
C LEU A 135 57.77 58.43 -5.41
N GLY A 136 58.35 57.78 -4.39
CA GLY A 136 58.75 58.43 -3.14
C GLY A 136 57.57 58.84 -2.26
N TYR A 137 56.38 58.29 -2.48
CA TYR A 137 55.24 58.46 -1.56
C TYR A 137 55.45 57.53 -0.36
N THR A 138 56.34 57.90 0.57
CA THR A 138 56.37 57.29 1.91
C THR A 138 55.03 57.53 2.59
N GLU A 139 54.55 56.54 3.35
CA GLU A 139 53.29 56.58 4.09
C GLU A 139 53.30 57.68 5.16
N ASP A 140 53.17 58.94 4.74
CA ASP A 140 52.86 60.09 5.61
C ASP A 140 51.37 60.45 5.48
N LEU A 141 50.49 59.45 5.48
CA LEU A 141 49.04 59.61 5.69
C LEU A 141 48.52 58.26 6.23
N GLU A 142 47.94 58.08 7.42
CA GLU A 142 47.47 58.91 8.52
C GLU A 142 47.36 57.97 9.75
N LYS A 143 47.50 58.53 10.96
CA LYS A 143 47.12 57.91 12.24
C LYS A 143 45.61 57.71 12.35
#